data_AF-A0A444R422-F1
#
_entry.id   AF-A0A444R422-F1
#
_cell.length_a   1.000
_cell.length_b   1.000
_cell.length_c   1.000
_cell.angle_alpha   90.00
_cell.angle_beta   90.00
_cell.angle_gamma   90.00
#
_symmetry.space_group_name_H-M   'P 1'
#
loop_
_entity.id
_entity.type
_entity.pdbx_description
1 polymer ?
#
loop_
_entity_poly.entity_id
_entity_poly.type
_entity_poly.pdbx_seq_one_letter_code
_entity_poly.pdbx_strand_id
1 'polypeptide(L)'
;PDQLWPLRKVSEKIGLQLPYGTMTFTVGELDSVSQYLSCSLMSPLSHSMSIEEGQRLTDDCARMILSLPVANPDVPHAGRRALLFGRRSGENA
;
A
#
# COMPACT_ATOMS: atom_id res chain seq x y z
N PRO A 1 6.40 -8.11 -9.48
CA PRO A 1 5.85 -9.28 -8.76
C PRO A 1 6.92 -10.32 -8.38
N ASP A 2 8.03 -10.38 -9.12
CA ASP A 2 9.10 -11.36 -8.94
C ASP A 2 10.26 -10.88 -8.05
N GLN A 3 9.95 -10.20 -6.94
CA GLN A 3 10.99 -9.71 -6.02
C GLN A 3 11.31 -10.75 -4.95
N LEU A 4 12.59 -11.11 -4.84
CA LEU A 4 13.13 -11.93 -3.77
C LEU A 4 13.80 -11.04 -2.73
N TRP A 5 13.08 -10.71 -1.65
CA TRP A 5 13.61 -9.95 -0.54
C TRP A 5 14.33 -10.87 0.46
N PRO A 6 15.51 -10.49 0.98
CA PRO A 6 16.19 -11.26 2.00
C PRO A 6 15.42 -11.20 3.32
N LEU A 7 15.47 -12.28 4.09
CA LEU A 7 14.89 -12.31 5.44
C LEU A 7 15.59 -11.27 6.33
N ARG A 8 14.80 -10.43 7.00
CA ARG A 8 15.30 -9.42 7.94
C ARG A 8 14.92 -9.76 9.37
N LYS A 9 15.61 -9.14 10.33
CA LYS A 9 15.25 -9.27 11.75
C LYS A 9 14.04 -8.39 12.04
N VAL A 10 13.04 -8.94 12.74
CA VAL A 10 11.90 -8.15 13.22
C VAL A 10 12.39 -7.02 14.13
N SER A 11 11.79 -5.84 14.00
CA SER A 11 12.21 -4.56 14.61
C SER A 11 13.44 -3.89 13.99
N GLU A 12 14.00 -4.43 12.91
CA GLU A 12 15.04 -3.73 12.14
C GLU A 12 14.45 -2.48 11.46
N LYS A 13 15.27 -1.45 11.30
CA LYS A 13 14.87 -0.17 10.70
C LYS A 13 15.48 -0.03 9.31
N ILE A 14 14.64 0.14 8.30
CA ILE A 14 15.02 0.31 6.90
C ILE A 14 14.66 1.72 6.45
N GLY A 15 15.65 2.48 5.99
CA GLY A 15 15.43 3.80 5.39
C GLY A 15 14.94 3.65 3.96
N LEU A 16 13.78 4.23 3.66
CA LEU A 16 13.24 4.34 2.31
C LEU A 16 13.27 5.80 1.87
N GLN A 17 13.70 6.05 0.64
CA GLN A 17 13.66 7.38 0.04
C GLN A 17 12.30 7.55 -0.65
N LEU A 18 11.50 8.47 -0.14
CA LEU A 18 10.22 8.87 -0.74
C LEU A 18 10.31 10.32 -1.22
N PRO A 19 9.42 10.76 -2.11
CA PRO A 19 9.35 12.16 -2.55
C PRO A 19 9.16 13.14 -1.39
N TYR A 20 8.42 12.73 -0.35
CA TYR A 20 8.23 13.52 0.87
C TYR A 20 9.52 13.67 1.70
N GLY A 21 10.45 12.71 1.58
CA GLY A 21 11.69 12.67 2.33
C GLY A 21 12.18 11.24 2.58
N THR A 22 13.36 11.12 3.18
CA THR A 22 13.85 9.81 3.65
C THR A 22 13.14 9.45 4.94
N MET A 23 12.39 8.34 4.93
CA MET A 23 11.63 7.87 6.09
C MET A 23 12.05 6.47 6.48
N THR A 24 12.11 6.21 7.79
CA THR A 24 12.51 4.90 8.32
C THR A 24 11.30 4.05 8.62
N PHE A 25 11.25 2.87 8.01
CA PHE A 25 10.24 1.86 8.25
C PHE A 25 10.81 0.76 9.12
N THR A 26 10.00 0.26 10.04
CA THR A 26 10.35 -0.85 10.92
C THR A 26 9.84 -2.15 10.31
N VAL A 27 10.69 -3.17 10.28
CA VAL A 27 10.30 -4.52 9.87
C VAL A 27 9.39 -5.10 10.94
N GLY A 28 8.11 -5.22 10.61
CA GLY A 28 7.11 -5.93 11.39
C GLY A 28 6.92 -7.35 10.87
N GLU A 29 6.40 -8.21 11.74
CA GLU A 29 5.92 -9.54 11.36
C GLU A 29 4.51 -9.69 11.93
N LEU A 30 3.58 -10.12 11.08
CA LEU A 30 2.19 -10.37 11.47
C LEU A 30 1.77 -11.73 10.94
N ASP A 31 1.07 -12.48 11.79
CA ASP A 31 0.47 -13.75 11.43
C ASP A 31 -0.47 -13.52 10.22
N SER A 32 -0.25 -14.24 9.11
CA SER A 32 -0.89 -14.08 7.78
C SER A 32 -0.23 -13.12 6.76
N VAL A 33 0.64 -12.19 7.16
CA VAL A 33 1.27 -11.20 6.22
C VAL A 33 2.79 -11.44 6.08
N SER A 34 3.38 -12.27 6.93
CA SER A 34 4.84 -12.46 7.03
C SER A 34 5.55 -11.13 7.32
N GLN A 35 6.75 -10.91 6.77
CA GLN A 35 7.52 -9.68 7.01
C GLN A 35 6.98 -8.52 6.16
N TYR A 36 6.71 -7.41 6.82
CA TYR A 36 6.28 -6.17 6.17
C TYR A 36 7.00 -4.97 6.76
N LEU A 37 7.03 -3.87 6.03
CA LEU A 37 7.63 -2.61 6.48
C LEU A 37 6.50 -1.68 6.92
N SER A 38 6.60 -1.14 8.14
CA SER A 38 5.60 -0.23 8.70
C SER A 38 6.24 0.95 9.43
N CYS A 39 5.54 2.07 9.47
CA CYS A 39 5.93 3.23 10.27
C CYS A 39 4.68 3.85 10.90
N SER A 40 4.76 4.20 12.18
CA SER A 40 3.69 4.96 12.84
C SER A 40 3.75 6.42 12.39
N LEU A 41 2.63 6.94 11.88
CA LEU A 41 2.52 8.32 11.41
C LEU A 41 1.95 9.23 12.51
N MET A 42 0.72 8.92 12.95
CA MET A 42 0.03 9.65 14.02
C MET A 42 -0.95 8.75 14.76
N SER A 43 -1.31 9.13 15.98
CA SER A 43 -2.40 8.50 16.74
C SER A 43 -3.68 9.32 16.53
N PRO A 44 -4.69 8.81 15.81
CA PRO A 44 -5.94 9.52 15.59
C PRO A 44 -6.82 9.50 16.86
N LEU A 45 -6.51 10.37 17.82
CA LEU A 45 -7.17 10.46 19.14
C LEU A 45 -8.27 11.53 19.19
N SER A 46 -8.67 12.08 18.05
CA SER A 46 -9.68 13.13 17.98
C SER A 46 -11.06 12.59 18.37
N HIS A 47 -11.73 13.22 19.34
CA HIS A 47 -13.08 12.83 19.77
C HIS A 47 -14.15 12.98 18.68
N SER A 48 -13.87 13.74 17.62
CA SER A 48 -14.74 13.95 16.46
C SER A 48 -14.50 12.93 15.33
N MET A 49 -13.68 11.90 15.55
CA MET A 49 -13.28 10.98 14.50
C MET A 49 -14.41 10.01 14.13
N SER A 50 -14.90 10.14 12.90
CA SER A 50 -15.82 9.19 12.27
C SER A 50 -15.05 8.17 11.42
N ILE A 51 -15.71 7.05 11.06
CA ILE A 51 -15.18 6.04 10.14
C ILE A 51 -14.80 6.67 8.79
N GLU A 52 -15.65 7.58 8.29
CA GLU A 52 -15.41 8.30 7.03
C GLU A 52 -14.15 9.17 7.09
N GLU A 53 -13.93 9.85 8.21
CA GLU A 53 -12.71 10.64 8.44
C GLU A 53 -11.48 9.75 8.57
N GLY A 54 -11.62 8.54 9.12
CA GLY A 54 -10.56 7.54 9.13
C GLY A 54 -10.15 7.06 7.73
N GLN A 55 -11.12 6.83 6.86
CA GLN A 55 -10.86 6.45 5.46
C GLN A 55 -10.18 7.61 4.70
N ARG A 56 -10.71 8.83 4.84
CA ARG A 56 -10.10 10.04 4.24
C ARG A 56 -8.70 10.30 4.75
N LEU A 57 -8.46 10.13 6.06
CA LEU A 57 -7.13 10.28 6.64
C LEU A 57 -6.14 9.25 6.09
N THR A 58 -6.59 8.02 5.82
CA THR A 58 -5.74 6.99 5.21
C THR A 58 -5.33 7.38 3.79
N ASP A 59 -6.27 7.89 2.99
CA ASP A 59 -6.01 8.42 1.64
C ASP A 59 -5.06 9.63 1.69
N ASP A 60 -5.29 10.57 2.61
CA ASP A 60 -4.46 11.76 2.78
C ASP A 60 -3.02 11.40 3.23
N CYS A 61 -2.87 10.43 4.15
CA CYS A 61 -1.56 9.91 4.54
C CYS A 61 -0.81 9.31 3.34
N ALA A 62 -1.51 8.52 2.50
CA ALA A 62 -0.92 7.95 1.29
C ALA A 62 -0.48 9.05 0.31
N ARG A 63 -1.35 10.05 0.10
CA ARG A 63 -1.06 11.19 -0.79
C ARG A 63 0.10 12.04 -0.29
N MET A 64 0.17 12.29 1.01
CA MET A 64 1.27 13.04 1.65
C MET A 64 2.61 12.32 1.43
N ILE A 65 2.68 11.04 1.78
CA ILE A 65 3.91 10.24 1.75
C ILE A 65 4.38 9.98 0.31
N LEU A 66 3.45 9.73 -0.61
CA LEU A 66 3.77 9.53 -2.02
C LEU A 66 4.07 10.86 -2.74
N SER A 67 3.60 11.99 -2.19
CA SER A 67 3.66 13.34 -2.81
C SER A 67 3.19 13.37 -4.27
N LEU A 68 2.32 12.42 -4.61
CA LEU A 68 1.74 12.21 -5.93
C LEU A 68 0.22 12.12 -5.78
N PRO A 69 -0.56 12.44 -6.83
CA PRO A 69 -1.99 12.18 -6.80
C PRO A 69 -2.23 10.67 -6.70
N VAL A 70 -2.73 10.22 -5.56
CA VAL A 70 -3.12 8.82 -5.33
C VAL A 70 -4.55 8.64 -5.81
N ALA A 71 -4.83 7.50 -6.45
CA ALA A 71 -6.20 7.16 -6.83
C ALA A 71 -7.02 6.91 -5.57
N ASN A 72 -8.07 7.71 -5.37
CA ASN A 72 -8.99 7.51 -4.27
C ASN A 72 -9.61 6.10 -4.40
N PRO A 73 -9.66 5.29 -3.33
CA PRO A 73 -10.19 3.92 -3.40
C PRO A 73 -11.69 3.86 -3.70
N ASP A 74 -12.42 4.98 -3.60
CA ASP A 74 -13.85 5.10 -3.96
C ASP A 74 -14.05 5.24 -5.49
N VAL A 75 -13.42 4.35 -6.27
CA VAL A 75 -13.63 4.26 -7.72
C VAL A 75 -14.83 3.38 -8.05
N PRO A 76 -15.56 3.66 -9.15
CA PRO A 76 -16.65 2.81 -9.60
C PRO A 76 -16.20 1.36 -9.78
N HIS A 77 -17.10 0.41 -9.51
CA HIS A 77 -16.82 -1.01 -9.62
C HIS A 77 -16.17 -1.39 -10.96
N ALA A 78 -14.89 -1.78 -10.89
CA ALA A 78 -14.06 -2.09 -12.05
C ALA A 78 -14.39 -3.44 -12.70
N GLY A 79 -15.12 -4.32 -12.02
CA GLY A 79 -15.50 -5.62 -12.56
C GLY A 79 -16.39 -5.47 -13.80
N ARG A 80 -15.99 -6.16 -14.86
CA ARG A 80 -16.72 -6.29 -16.14
C ARG A 80 -16.90 -7.77 -16.44
N ARG A 81 -18.01 -8.13 -17.11
CA ARG A 81 -18.21 -9.50 -17.58
C ARG A 81 -17.23 -9.76 -18.73
N ALA A 82 -16.39 -10.77 -18.60
CA ALA A 82 -15.52 -11.18 -19.69
C ALA A 82 -16.37 -11.81 -20.80
N LEU A 83 -16.24 -11.27 -22.01
CA LEU A 83 -16.83 -11.78 -23.25
C LEU A 83 -15.71 -11.80 -24.31
N LEU A 84 -15.85 -12.65 -25.34
CA LEU A 84 -14.82 -12.89 -26.37
C LEU A 84 -13.54 -13.55 -25.83
N PHE A 85 -13.71 -14.71 -25.18
CA PHE A 85 -12.57 -15.54 -24.78
C PHE A 85 -11.82 -16.01 -26.02
N GLY A 86 -10.51 -15.76 -26.03
CA GLY A 86 -9.62 -16.17 -27.11
C GLY A 86 -8.17 -16.01 -26.67
N ARG A 87 -7.29 -16.84 -27.23
CA ARG A 87 -5.85 -16.78 -27.00
C ARG A 87 -5.17 -16.36 -28.30
N ARG A 88 -4.22 -15.44 -28.23
CA ARG A 88 -3.48 -15.00 -29.42
C ARG A 88 -2.60 -16.16 -29.92
N SER A 89 -2.92 -16.71 -31.09
CA SER A 89 -2.09 -17.75 -31.73
C SER A 89 -0.97 -17.11 -32.56
N GLY A 90 0.26 -17.50 -32.25
CA GLY A 90 1.56 -17.06 -32.80
C GLY A 90 2.67 -17.76 -32.01
N GLU A 91 3.95 -17.42 -32.21
CA GLU A 91 5.14 -18.12 -31.65
C GLU A 91 5.22 -18.23 -30.11
N ASN A 92 4.25 -17.67 -29.38
CA ASN A 92 4.01 -17.93 -27.95
C ASN A 92 2.64 -18.59 -27.75
N ALA A 93 2.43 -19.73 -28.42
CA ALA A 93 1.30 -20.62 -28.21
C ALA A 93 1.71 -21.82 -27.35
#